data_AF-A0A2W1AE89-F1
#
_entry.id   AF-A0A2W1AE89-F1
#
_cell.length_a   1.000
_cell.length_b   1.000
_cell.length_c   1.000
_cell.angle_alpha   90.00
_cell.angle_beta   90.00
_cell.angle_gamma   90.00
#
_symmetry.space_group_name_H-M   'P 1'
#
loop_
_entity.id
_entity.type
_entity.pdbx_description
1 polymer ?
#
loop_
_entity_poly.entity_id
_entity_poly.type
_entity_poly.pdbx_seq_one_letter_code
_entity_poly.pdbx_strand_id
1 'polypeptide(L)'
;MSTYGITIKNTSEGKRITLTCEHNGGVIYIVPSESNWVCSKENIGAHAISGFLEDLTSMENTQIVALMQKWGLYYRTLDVIE
;
A
#
# COMPACT_ATOMS: atom_id res chain seq x y z
N MET A 1 -7.65 9.53 -22.31
CA MET A 1 -6.20 9.64 -22.06
C MET A 1 -5.83 8.61 -21.02
N SER A 2 -4.92 7.69 -21.33
CA SER A 2 -4.40 6.75 -20.32
C SER A 2 -3.54 7.54 -19.35
N THR A 3 -4.06 7.81 -18.15
CA THR A 3 -3.29 8.37 -17.05
C THR A 3 -2.34 7.30 -16.54
N TYR A 4 -1.11 7.30 -17.06
CA TYR A 4 0.00 6.57 -16.46
C TYR A 4 0.42 7.24 -15.15
N GLY A 5 1.12 6.49 -14.30
CA GLY A 5 1.55 6.90 -12.98
C GLY A 5 0.75 6.24 -11.86
N ILE A 6 0.78 6.88 -10.69
CA ILE A 6 0.11 6.43 -9.47
C ILE A 6 -1.04 7.40 -9.19
N THR A 7 -2.27 6.91 -9.20
CA THR A 7 -3.47 7.72 -8.91
C THR A 7 -4.21 7.14 -7.71
N ILE A 8 -4.51 7.99 -6.72
CA ILE A 8 -5.30 7.62 -5.53
C ILE A 8 -6.68 8.27 -5.64
N LYS A 9 -7.74 7.48 -5.51
CA LYS A 9 -9.12 7.96 -5.48
C LYS A 9 -9.84 7.47 -4.23
N ASN A 10 -10.61 8.35 -3.61
CA ASN A 10 -11.56 7.98 -2.56
C ASN A 10 -12.73 7.21 -3.19
N THR A 11 -13.18 6.17 -2.51
CA THR A 11 -14.41 5.44 -2.82
C THR A 11 -15.38 5.55 -1.65
N SER A 12 -16.64 5.14 -1.82
CA SER A 12 -17.65 5.19 -0.76
C SER A 12 -17.19 4.50 0.53
N GLU A 13 -16.51 3.37 0.39
CA GLU A 13 -16.04 2.55 1.50
C GLU A 13 -14.51 2.43 1.59
N GLY A 14 -13.72 3.33 1.00
CA GLY A 14 -12.25 3.21 1.13
C GLY A 14 -11.44 3.97 0.09
N LYS A 15 -10.37 3.32 -0.42
CA LYS A 15 -9.44 3.90 -1.39
C LYS A 15 -9.18 2.95 -2.54
N ARG A 16 -8.99 3.51 -3.74
CA ARG A 16 -8.50 2.80 -4.91
C ARG A 16 -7.22 3.46 -5.40
N ILE A 17 -6.16 2.66 -5.51
CA ILE A 17 -4.88 3.09 -6.07
C ILE A 17 -4.70 2.42 -7.43
N THR A 18 -4.56 3.22 -8.48
CA THR A 18 -4.26 2.74 -9.82
C THR A 18 -2.79 2.97 -10.11
N LEU A 19 -2.10 1.92 -10.56
CA LEU A 19 -0.67 1.88 -10.86
C LEU A 19 -0.52 1.45 -12.32
N THR A 20 -0.21 2.36 -13.24
CA THR A 20 -0.18 2.03 -14.67
C THR A 20 1.00 2.69 -15.39
N CYS A 21 1.62 1.97 -16.30
CA CYS A 21 2.56 2.49 -17.29
C CYS A 21 2.42 1.70 -18.61
N GLU A 22 3.29 1.97 -19.56
CA GLU A 22 3.31 1.27 -20.86
C GLU A 22 3.59 -0.23 -20.74
N HIS A 23 4.22 -0.67 -19.64
CA HIS A 23 4.75 -2.03 -19.47
C HIS A 23 3.97 -2.88 -18.46
N ASN A 24 3.21 -2.25 -17.56
CA ASN A 24 2.51 -2.95 -16.49
C ASN A 24 1.32 -2.13 -15.97
N GLY A 25 0.33 -2.80 -15.37
CA GLY A 25 -0.86 -2.18 -14.82
C GLY A 25 -1.46 -2.97 -13.68
N GLY A 26 -1.96 -2.27 -12.67
CA GLY A 26 -2.62 -2.86 -11.52
C GLY A 26 -3.54 -1.89 -10.79
N VAL A 27 -4.45 -2.45 -9.99
CA VAL A 27 -5.33 -1.70 -9.11
C VAL A 27 -5.29 -2.32 -7.72
N ILE A 28 -5.03 -1.49 -6.71
CA ILE A 28 -5.14 -1.87 -5.30
C ILE A 28 -6.46 -1.32 -4.79
N TYR A 29 -7.30 -2.21 -4.27
CA TYR A 29 -8.53 -1.86 -3.55
C TYR A 29 -8.26 -1.95 -2.07
N ILE A 30 -8.56 -0.88 -1.35
CA ILE A 30 -8.43 -0.80 0.10
C ILE A 30 -9.82 -0.60 0.66
N VAL A 31 -10.26 -1.58 1.43
CA VAL A 31 -11.58 -1.66 2.06
C VAL A 31 -11.41 -1.88 3.57
N PRO A 32 -12.45 -1.65 4.38
CA PRO A 32 -12.42 -1.90 5.81
C PRO A 32 -12.25 -3.39 6.08
N SER A 33 -11.40 -3.70 7.06
CA SER A 33 -11.01 -5.04 7.50
C SER A 33 -10.58 -4.99 8.97
N GLU A 34 -10.36 -6.16 9.58
CA GLU A 34 -10.04 -6.31 11.01
C GLU A 34 -8.84 -5.45 11.46
N SER A 35 -7.83 -5.26 10.61
CA SER A 35 -6.63 -4.52 10.96
C SER A 35 -6.66 -3.05 10.55
N ASN A 36 -7.75 -2.52 9.98
CA ASN A 36 -7.79 -1.12 9.53
C ASN A 36 -9.11 -0.37 9.77
N TRP A 37 -10.14 -1.04 10.30
CA TRP A 37 -11.47 -0.46 10.52
C TRP A 37 -11.47 0.71 11.52
N VAL A 38 -10.47 0.77 12.41
CA VAL A 38 -10.32 1.83 13.41
C VAL A 38 -9.93 3.19 12.80
N CYS A 39 -9.47 3.20 11.55
CA CYS A 39 -9.00 4.40 10.88
C CYS A 39 -10.14 5.13 10.15
N SER A 40 -10.03 6.47 10.02
CA SER A 40 -11.02 7.24 9.25
C SER A 40 -10.99 6.86 7.76
N LYS A 41 -12.08 7.13 7.02
CA LYS A 41 -12.15 6.86 5.57
C LYS A 41 -11.04 7.58 4.79
N GLU A 42 -10.61 8.73 5.27
CA GLU A 42 -9.54 9.54 4.68
C GLU A 42 -8.18 8.85 4.84
N ASN A 43 -7.94 8.20 5.99
CA ASN A 43 -6.65 7.67 6.41
C ASN A 43 -6.53 6.14 6.28
N ILE A 44 -7.62 5.42 6.00
CA ILE A 44 -7.63 3.95 5.88
C ILE A 44 -6.59 3.42 4.89
N GLY A 45 -6.32 4.17 3.81
CA GLY A 45 -5.29 3.81 2.83
C GLY A 45 -3.88 3.88 3.40
N ALA A 46 -3.58 4.90 4.21
CA ALA A 46 -2.28 5.02 4.85
C ALA A 46 -2.08 3.89 5.87
N HIS A 47 -3.06 3.68 6.75
CA HIS A 47 -2.99 2.66 7.80
C HIS A 47 -2.87 1.24 7.24
N ALA A 48 -3.68 0.90 6.23
CA ALA A 48 -3.64 -0.42 5.62
C ALA A 48 -2.30 -0.71 4.93
N ILE A 49 -1.75 0.26 4.17
CA ILE A 49 -0.49 0.07 3.44
C ILE A 49 0.69 0.05 4.41
N SER A 50 0.73 0.94 5.40
CA SER A 50 1.81 0.96 6.38
C SER A 50 1.84 -0.33 7.21
N GLY A 51 0.69 -0.75 7.75
CA GLY A 51 0.59 -1.99 8.53
C GLY A 51 0.94 -3.23 7.71
N PHE A 52 0.44 -3.33 6.47
CA PHE A 52 0.81 -4.44 5.58
C PHE A 52 2.32 -4.51 5.30
N LEU A 53 2.96 -3.37 5.04
CA LEU A 53 4.40 -3.35 4.77
C LEU A 53 5.25 -3.59 6.02
N GLU A 54 4.79 -3.13 7.18
CA GLU A 54 5.39 -3.45 8.48
C GLU A 54 5.35 -4.96 8.74
N ASP A 55 4.17 -5.58 8.62
CA ASP A 55 4.01 -7.03 8.73
C ASP A 55 4.91 -7.76 7.71
N LEU A 56 4.92 -7.31 6.45
CA LEU A 56 5.70 -7.93 5.39
C LEU A 56 7.21 -7.88 5.67
N THR A 57 7.72 -6.76 6.19
CA THR A 57 9.14 -6.58 6.47
C THR A 57 9.57 -7.24 7.79
N SER A 58 8.69 -7.33 8.78
CA SER A 58 8.95 -8.02 10.05
C SER A 58 9.05 -9.55 9.94
N MET A 59 8.60 -10.13 8.81
CA MET A 59 8.76 -11.57 8.54
C MET A 59 10.21 -12.03 8.34
N GLU A 60 11.17 -11.11 8.19
CA GLU A 60 12.60 -11.39 7.93
C GLU A 60 12.86 -12.44 6.82
N ASN A 61 11.93 -12.54 5.86
CA ASN A 61 11.96 -13.56 4.82
C ASN A 61 12.89 -13.13 3.67
N THR A 62 13.89 -13.94 3.37
CA THR A 62 14.90 -13.63 2.34
C THR A 62 14.31 -13.50 0.93
N GLN A 63 13.22 -14.20 0.62
CA GLN A 63 12.54 -14.08 -0.69
C GLN A 63 11.81 -12.73 -0.81
N ILE A 64 11.19 -12.26 0.27
CA ILE A 64 10.56 -10.94 0.31
C ILE A 64 11.63 -9.86 0.10
N VAL A 65 12.75 -9.94 0.82
CA VAL A 65 13.87 -9.00 0.67
C VAL A 65 14.41 -9.01 -0.76
N ALA A 66 14.59 -10.20 -1.36
CA ALA A 66 15.06 -10.32 -2.74
C ALA A 66 14.06 -9.71 -3.75
N LEU A 67 12.75 -9.88 -3.55
CA LEU A 67 11.73 -9.25 -4.38
C LEU A 67 11.75 -7.72 -4.24
N MET A 68 11.84 -7.21 -3.02
CA MET A 68 11.96 -5.78 -2.73
C MET A 68 13.18 -5.18 -3.44
N GLN A 69 14.34 -5.81 -3.32
CA GLN A 69 15.57 -5.41 -4.03
C GLN A 69 15.42 -5.47 -5.56
N LYS A 70 14.86 -6.57 -6.09
CA LYS A 70 14.62 -6.74 -7.53
C LYS A 70 13.79 -5.62 -8.13
N TRP A 71 12.79 -5.14 -7.38
CA TRP A 71 11.90 -4.06 -7.82
C TRP A 71 12.35 -2.66 -7.35
N GLY A 72 13.47 -2.55 -6.64
CA GLY A 72 13.99 -1.28 -6.14
C GLY A 72 13.12 -0.63 -5.05
N LEU A 73 12.38 -1.43 -4.28
CA LEU A 73 11.47 -0.97 -3.23
C LEU A 73 12.05 -1.27 -1.86
N TYR A 74 11.95 -0.31 -0.95
CA TYR A 74 12.29 -0.48 0.47
C TYR A 74 11.22 0.20 1.31
N TYR A 75 10.87 -0.44 2.42
CA TYR A 75 9.98 0.12 3.42
C TYR A 75 10.68 0.15 4.77
N ARG A 76 10.43 1.21 5.53
CA ARG A 76 10.92 1.39 6.89
C ARG A 76 9.78 1.95 7.72
N THR A 77 9.41 1.25 8.79
CA THR A 77 8.44 1.73 9.76
C THR A 77 8.93 3.03 10.41
N LEU A 78 8.00 3.95 10.65
CA LEU A 78 8.24 5.19 11.39
C LEU A 78 7.55 5.09 12.75
N ASP A 79 8.18 5.64 13.78
CA ASP A 79 7.54 5.77 15.08
C ASP A 79 6.34 6.71 14.97
N VAL A 80 5.20 6.30 15.51
CA VAL A 80 4.03 7.16 15.62
C VAL A 80 4.27 8.11 16.78
N ILE A 81 4.40 9.40 16.48
CA ILE A 81 4.47 10.44 17.52
C ILE A 81 3.03 10.64 18.02
N GLU A 82 2.78 10.32 19.30
CA GLU A 82 1.51 10.57 19.98
C GLU A 82 1.19 12.06 20.13
#